data_AF-A0A9C9Q482-F1
#
_entry.id   AF-A0A9C9Q482-F1
#
_cell.length_a   1.000
_cell.length_b   1.000
_cell.length_c   1.000
_cell.angle_alpha   90.00
_cell.angle_beta   90.00
_cell.angle_gamma   90.00
#
_symmetry.space_group_name_H-M   'P 1'
#
loop_
_entity.id
_entity.type
_entity.pdbx_description
1 polymer ?
#
loop_
_entity_poly.entity_id
_entity_poly.type
_entity_poly.pdbx_seq_one_letter_code
_entity_poly.pdbx_strand_id
1 'polypeptide(L)'
;MNSHAEVNSTPHSTTRLWLGLSGLLLLAFFVFSLLPIMLLNGGWVNHMLTPVGSYLPMFQLIWQEQPLGALQFILTKSFIAFAHRDMQTGLDIWTLEYDALTLGVYLVAALLGGRLLLPLARYGQGEKGMIVGLTGVAGLVLAFTYMTSIDHCAGPTWIGFVIAYGLGADGFELSWWWQGVIGSVSLGLLAYGLWQQQRRYSDPKTSHRGSEHTEKNYFVASAFSVPLWLVVPLSILTGTAPVTPRPAPSDRSRRAAYRCAPAA
;
A
#
# COMPACT_ATOMS: atom_id res chain seq x y z
N MET A 1 20.32 27.66 -43.32
CA MET A 1 20.60 26.25 -43.00
C MET A 1 20.31 26.05 -41.54
N ASN A 2 19.10 25.61 -41.20
CA ASN A 2 18.75 25.31 -39.81
C ASN A 2 18.99 23.83 -39.58
N SER A 3 20.14 23.50 -38.99
CA SER A 3 20.40 22.18 -38.45
C SER A 3 19.48 21.96 -37.25
N HIS A 4 18.28 21.44 -37.53
CA HIS A 4 17.46 20.84 -36.50
C HIS A 4 18.23 19.62 -36.00
N ALA A 5 18.94 19.79 -34.88
CA ALA A 5 19.54 18.69 -34.15
C ALA A 5 18.40 17.77 -33.72
N GLU A 6 18.27 16.66 -34.43
CA GLU A 6 17.32 15.61 -34.14
C GLU A 6 17.74 14.99 -32.81
N VAL A 7 17.08 15.43 -31.73
CA VAL A 7 17.26 14.86 -30.40
C VAL A 7 16.65 13.47 -30.44
N ASN A 8 17.47 12.48 -30.81
CA ASN A 8 17.18 11.07 -30.67
C ASN A 8 16.96 10.74 -29.19
N SER A 9 15.72 10.97 -28.74
CA SER A 9 15.27 10.58 -27.41
C SER A 9 15.17 9.06 -27.36
N THR A 10 16.27 8.43 -26.96
CA THR A 10 16.37 6.98 -26.90
C THR A 10 15.30 6.39 -25.97
N PRO A 11 14.66 5.27 -26.35
CA PRO A 11 13.60 4.63 -25.56
C PRO A 11 14.03 4.27 -24.12
N HIS A 12 15.34 4.12 -23.89
CA HIS A 12 15.93 3.92 -22.57
C HIS A 12 15.64 5.03 -21.55
N SER A 13 15.44 6.28 -22.01
CA SER A 13 15.12 7.41 -21.12
C SER A 13 13.73 7.25 -20.48
N THR A 14 12.76 6.71 -21.22
CA THR A 14 11.38 6.49 -20.76
C THR A 14 11.30 5.52 -19.59
N THR A 15 11.94 4.36 -19.75
CA THR A 15 11.89 3.29 -18.76
C THR A 15 12.58 3.71 -17.47
N ARG A 16 13.73 4.40 -17.58
CA ARG A 16 14.47 4.92 -16.41
C ARG A 16 13.66 5.94 -15.64
N LEU A 17 13.00 6.88 -16.33
CA LEU A 17 12.15 7.88 -15.70
C LEU A 17 10.96 7.23 -14.98
N TRP A 18 10.27 6.28 -15.63
CA TRP A 18 9.16 5.56 -15.02
C TRP A 18 9.57 4.78 -13.77
N LEU A 19 10.67 4.03 -13.84
CA LEU A 19 11.20 3.29 -12.69
C LEU A 19 11.65 4.24 -11.58
N GLY A 20 12.26 5.38 -11.92
CA GLY A 20 12.64 6.42 -10.95
C GLY A 20 11.43 7.01 -10.22
N LEU A 21 10.37 7.38 -10.96
CA LEU A 21 9.12 7.85 -10.37
C LEU A 21 8.45 6.79 -9.49
N SER A 22 8.47 5.53 -9.94
CA SER A 22 7.93 4.40 -9.17
C SER A 22 8.72 4.19 -7.88
N GLY A 23 10.06 4.23 -7.93
CA GLY A 23 10.91 4.12 -6.74
C GLY A 23 10.69 5.26 -5.75
N LEU A 24 10.54 6.50 -6.24
CA LEU A 24 10.20 7.65 -5.39
C LEU A 24 8.83 7.50 -4.73
N LEU A 25 7.81 7.03 -5.46
CA LEU A 25 6.49 6.76 -4.90
C LEU A 25 6.54 5.65 -3.85
N LEU A 26 7.28 4.58 -4.11
CA LEU A 26 7.45 3.48 -3.17
C LEU A 26 8.05 3.99 -1.84
N LEU A 27 9.13 4.77 -1.91
CA LEU A 27 9.72 5.41 -0.74
C LEU A 27 8.73 6.34 -0.03
N ALA A 28 7.98 7.13 -0.81
CA ALA A 28 6.98 8.03 -0.28
C ALA A 28 5.89 7.26 0.49
N PHE A 29 5.46 6.08 0.06
CA PHE A 29 4.47 5.28 0.80
C PHE A 29 4.94 4.89 2.19
N PHE A 30 6.22 4.53 2.38
CA PHE A 30 6.78 4.26 3.71
C PHE A 30 6.72 5.51 4.59
N VAL A 31 7.18 6.65 4.08
CA VAL A 31 7.20 7.91 4.83
C VAL A 31 5.78 8.39 5.18
N PHE A 32 4.88 8.38 4.20
CA PHE A 32 3.49 8.82 4.38
C PHE A 32 2.65 7.87 5.23
N SER A 33 2.99 6.58 5.31
CA SER A 33 2.31 5.67 6.24
C SER A 33 2.80 5.82 7.68
N LEU A 34 4.10 6.10 7.87
CA LEU A 34 4.67 6.36 9.20
C LEU A 34 4.20 7.69 9.80
N LEU A 35 4.14 8.75 9.00
CA LEU A 35 3.94 10.12 9.50
C LEU A 35 2.61 10.30 10.26
N PRO A 36 1.43 9.86 9.79
CA PRO A 36 0.18 9.94 10.53
C PRO A 36 0.24 9.16 11.85
N ILE A 37 0.88 7.99 11.86
CA ILE A 37 1.00 7.16 13.06
C ILE A 37 1.81 7.89 14.13
N MET A 38 2.94 8.45 13.74
CA MET A 38 3.80 9.23 14.62
C MET A 38 3.10 10.49 15.15
N LEU A 39 2.31 11.16 14.31
CA LEU A 39 1.53 12.33 14.74
C LEU A 39 0.38 11.97 15.68
N LEU A 40 -0.32 10.86 15.44
CA LEU A 40 -1.49 10.45 16.22
C LEU A 40 -1.13 9.80 17.56
N ASN A 41 -0.10 8.97 17.60
CA ASN A 41 0.29 8.22 18.79
C ASN A 41 1.41 8.91 19.59
N GLY A 42 2.09 9.90 18.99
CA GLY A 42 3.28 10.51 19.56
C GLY A 42 4.52 9.60 19.49
N GLY A 43 5.68 10.22 19.64
CA GLY A 43 6.97 9.52 19.61
C GLY A 43 7.49 9.26 18.19
N TRP A 44 8.82 9.28 18.05
CA TRP A 44 9.50 8.91 16.81
C TRP A 44 9.80 7.42 16.79
N VAL A 45 9.90 6.83 15.59
CA VAL A 45 10.45 5.48 15.42
C VAL A 45 11.80 5.41 16.12
N ASN A 46 11.94 4.55 17.11
CA ASN A 46 13.18 4.33 17.84
C ASN A 46 13.55 2.83 17.92
N HIS A 47 12.72 1.96 17.37
CA HIS A 47 12.97 0.54 17.29
C HIS A 47 12.53 0.00 15.93
N MET A 48 13.37 -0.84 15.32
CA MET A 48 13.08 -1.52 14.06
C MET A 48 13.23 -3.01 14.29
N LEU A 49 12.20 -3.76 13.89
CA LEU A 49 12.09 -5.19 14.07
C LEU A 49 12.05 -5.86 12.69
N THR A 50 12.58 -7.09 12.62
CA THR A 50 12.43 -7.97 11.46
C THR A 50 11.77 -9.28 11.89
N PRO A 51 10.44 -9.28 12.16
CA PRO A 51 9.75 -10.41 12.78
C PRO A 51 9.93 -11.72 11.99
N VAL A 52 9.92 -11.67 10.66
CA VAL A 52 10.14 -12.84 9.79
C VAL A 52 11.42 -13.63 10.15
N GLY A 53 12.48 -12.95 10.60
CA GLY A 53 13.75 -13.58 10.95
C GLY A 53 13.65 -14.50 12.17
N SER A 54 12.81 -14.17 13.16
CA SER A 54 12.63 -15.00 14.35
C SER A 54 11.83 -16.28 14.06
N TYR A 55 11.04 -16.29 12.99
CA TYR A 55 10.25 -17.44 12.56
C TYR A 55 10.98 -18.36 11.57
N LEU A 56 12.21 -18.02 11.14
CA LEU A 56 12.96 -18.82 10.16
C LEU A 56 13.23 -20.27 10.62
N PRO A 57 13.60 -20.55 11.88
CA PRO A 57 13.78 -21.93 12.34
C PRO A 57 12.49 -22.75 12.27
N MET A 58 11.36 -22.14 12.65
CA MET A 58 10.05 -22.78 12.56
C MET A 58 9.64 -23.03 11.11
N PHE A 59 9.92 -22.07 10.21
CA PHE A 59 9.72 -22.25 8.78
C PHE A 59 10.51 -23.44 8.23
N GLN A 60 11.78 -23.61 8.62
CA GLN A 60 12.61 -24.75 8.16
C GLN A 60 12.02 -26.10 8.59
N LEU A 61 11.44 -26.18 9.79
CA LEU A 61 10.77 -27.39 10.28
C LEU A 61 9.52 -27.70 9.46
N ILE A 62 8.62 -26.71 9.30
CA ILE A 62 7.36 -26.88 8.55
C ILE A 62 7.65 -27.14 7.07
N TRP A 63 8.71 -26.56 6.51
CA TRP A 63 9.07 -26.69 5.10
C TRP A 63 9.30 -28.15 4.68
N GLN A 64 9.91 -28.96 5.57
CA GLN A 64 10.18 -30.37 5.29
C GLN A 64 8.90 -31.21 5.22
N GLU A 65 7.88 -30.85 6.01
CA GLU A 65 6.63 -31.60 6.10
C GLU A 65 5.56 -31.06 5.11
N GLN A 66 5.42 -29.74 5.01
CA GLN A 66 4.37 -29.04 4.28
C GLN A 66 4.89 -27.72 3.68
N PRO A 67 5.56 -27.74 2.51
CA PRO A 67 6.19 -26.56 1.93
C PRO A 67 5.19 -25.45 1.57
N LEU A 68 3.99 -25.82 1.10
CA LEU A 68 2.94 -24.85 0.79
C LEU A 68 2.42 -24.15 2.05
N GLY A 69 2.24 -24.89 3.14
CA GLY A 69 1.85 -24.35 4.44
C GLY A 69 2.95 -23.46 5.04
N ALA A 70 4.22 -23.83 4.87
CA ALA A 70 5.36 -23.02 5.26
C ALA A 70 5.41 -21.68 4.50
N LEU A 71 5.12 -21.68 3.19
CA LEU A 71 5.02 -20.45 2.40
C LEU A 71 3.86 -19.56 2.87
N GLN A 72 2.69 -20.14 3.08
CA GLN A 72 1.56 -19.37 3.63
C GLN A 72 1.89 -18.80 5.01
N PHE A 73 2.55 -19.59 5.86
CA PHE A 73 2.99 -19.15 7.16
C PHE A 73 3.96 -17.97 7.07
N ILE A 74 5.02 -18.04 6.26
CA ILE A 74 6.01 -16.96 6.18
C ILE A 74 5.45 -15.71 5.50
N LEU A 75 4.54 -15.86 4.52
CA LEU A 75 3.89 -14.73 3.84
C LEU A 75 2.94 -13.94 4.75
N THR A 76 2.42 -14.57 5.81
CA THR A 76 1.59 -13.90 6.84
C THR A 76 2.41 -13.25 7.95
N LYS A 77 3.75 -13.36 7.92
CA LYS A 77 4.63 -12.69 8.86
C LYS A 77 5.12 -11.35 8.32
N SER A 78 5.21 -10.39 9.22
CA SER A 78 5.76 -9.06 8.95
C SER A 78 7.26 -9.16 8.67
N PHE A 79 7.69 -8.62 7.53
CA PHE A 79 9.09 -8.60 7.12
C PHE A 79 9.85 -7.52 7.88
N ILE A 80 9.23 -6.35 7.97
CA ILE A 80 9.78 -5.17 8.64
C ILE A 80 8.66 -4.61 9.51
N ALA A 81 9.00 -4.24 10.74
CA ALA A 81 8.12 -3.44 11.58
C ALA A 81 8.89 -2.26 12.18
N PHE A 82 8.27 -1.08 12.17
CA PHE A 82 8.78 0.09 12.87
C PHE A 82 7.97 0.30 14.14
N ALA A 83 8.65 0.56 15.24
CA ALA A 83 8.02 0.72 16.53
C ALA A 83 8.53 1.94 17.27
N HIS A 84 7.66 2.46 18.14
CA HIS A 84 8.08 3.32 19.24
C HIS A 84 8.08 2.52 20.53
N ARG A 85 9.28 2.21 21.01
CA ARG A 85 9.53 1.47 22.25
C ARG A 85 9.76 2.43 23.39
N ASP A 86 8.98 2.28 24.45
CA ASP A 86 9.26 2.98 25.71
C ASP A 86 10.55 2.43 26.33
N MET A 87 11.53 3.31 26.57
CA MET A 87 12.82 2.92 27.14
C MET A 87 12.72 2.52 28.62
N GLN A 88 11.69 2.98 29.34
CA GLN A 88 11.54 2.68 30.75
C GLN A 88 10.93 1.30 30.97
N THR A 89 9.85 0.99 30.25
CA THR A 89 9.14 -0.29 30.38
C THR A 89 9.65 -1.36 29.40
N GLY A 90 10.33 -0.95 28.32
CA GLY A 90 10.75 -1.85 27.26
C GLY A 90 9.61 -2.36 26.37
N LEU A 91 8.41 -1.78 26.47
CA LEU A 91 7.23 -2.14 25.68
C LEU A 91 7.12 -1.29 24.41
N ASP A 92 6.66 -1.90 23.32
CA ASP A 92 6.37 -1.20 22.07
C ASP A 92 4.98 -0.54 22.15
N ILE A 93 4.94 0.79 22.22
CA ILE A 93 3.70 1.59 22.35
C ILE A 93 2.86 1.48 21.07
N TRP A 94 3.51 1.55 19.92
CA TRP A 94 2.88 1.29 18.63
C TRP A 94 3.88 0.62 17.71
N THR A 95 3.36 -0.22 16.80
CA THR A 95 4.15 -0.79 15.72
C THR A 95 3.41 -0.69 14.40
N LEU A 96 4.13 -0.30 13.36
CA LEU A 96 3.68 -0.32 11.98
C LEU A 96 4.34 -1.50 11.28
N GLU A 97 3.54 -2.42 10.77
CA GLU A 97 4.00 -3.70 10.25
C GLU A 97 3.84 -3.77 8.73
N TYR A 98 4.88 -4.24 8.05
CA TYR A 98 4.86 -4.50 6.60
C TYR A 98 5.08 -5.99 6.34
N ASP A 99 3.98 -6.68 6.03
CA ASP A 99 4.01 -8.07 5.57
C ASP A 99 4.30 -8.16 4.05
N ALA A 100 4.43 -9.38 3.53
CA ALA A 100 4.69 -9.60 2.11
C ALA A 100 3.58 -9.04 1.22
N LEU A 101 2.32 -9.12 1.67
CA LEU A 101 1.17 -8.67 0.90
C LEU A 101 1.16 -7.14 0.79
N THR A 102 1.36 -6.42 1.90
CA THR A 102 1.49 -4.96 1.93
C THR A 102 2.63 -4.51 1.02
N LEU A 103 3.80 -5.14 1.12
CA LEU A 103 4.96 -4.80 0.28
C LEU A 103 4.67 -5.06 -1.21
N GLY A 104 4.00 -6.17 -1.53
CA GLY A 104 3.56 -6.47 -2.90
C GLY A 104 2.58 -5.44 -3.45
N VAL A 105 1.58 -5.05 -2.65
CA VAL A 105 0.61 -4.01 -3.01
C VAL A 105 1.32 -2.67 -3.20
N TYR A 106 2.24 -2.29 -2.31
CA TYR A 106 3.02 -1.06 -2.43
C TYR A 106 3.84 -1.04 -3.71
N LEU A 107 4.51 -2.14 -4.06
CA LEU A 107 5.29 -2.26 -5.28
C LEU A 107 4.41 -2.09 -6.53
N VAL A 108 3.28 -2.80 -6.61
CA VAL A 108 2.36 -2.72 -7.75
C VAL A 108 1.75 -1.32 -7.86
N ALA A 109 1.29 -0.76 -6.74
CA ALA A 109 0.71 0.58 -6.67
C ALA A 109 1.73 1.66 -7.07
N ALA A 110 3.01 1.50 -6.68
CA ALA A 110 4.08 2.41 -7.04
C ALA A 110 4.40 2.34 -8.54
N LEU A 111 4.47 1.14 -9.13
CA LEU A 111 4.69 0.97 -10.58
C LEU A 111 3.56 1.57 -11.41
N LEU A 112 2.31 1.34 -11.02
CA LEU A 112 1.13 1.90 -11.69
C LEU A 112 1.03 3.42 -11.47
N GLY A 113 1.30 3.91 -10.25
CA GLY A 113 1.36 5.33 -9.93
C GLY A 113 2.47 6.06 -10.68
N GLY A 114 3.65 5.44 -10.81
CA GLY A 114 4.74 6.00 -11.61
C GLY A 114 4.37 6.12 -13.09
N ARG A 115 3.56 5.18 -13.60
CA ARG A 115 3.02 5.24 -14.97
C ARG A 115 2.01 6.37 -15.13
N LEU A 116 1.17 6.63 -14.11
CA LEU A 116 0.25 7.77 -14.08
C LEU A 116 0.98 9.11 -14.07
N LEU A 117 2.13 9.21 -13.41
CA LEU A 117 2.93 10.44 -13.30
C LEU A 117 3.77 10.75 -14.54
N LEU A 118 3.98 9.79 -15.43
CA LEU A 118 4.87 9.93 -16.58
C LEU A 118 4.49 11.08 -17.54
N PRO A 119 3.20 11.34 -17.88
CA PRO A 119 2.82 12.46 -18.72
C PRO A 119 3.11 13.82 -18.05
N LEU A 120 2.88 13.92 -16.74
CA LEU A 120 3.17 15.13 -15.98
C LEU A 120 4.66 15.45 -16.04
N ALA A 121 5.52 14.44 -15.84
CA ALA A 121 6.97 14.62 -15.87
C ALA A 121 7.51 15.03 -17.26
N ARG A 122 6.80 14.69 -18.34
CA ARG A 122 7.23 14.97 -19.73
C ARG A 122 6.68 16.28 -20.28
N TYR A 123 5.39 16.50 -20.06
CA TYR A 123 4.64 17.56 -20.72
C TYR A 123 4.21 18.65 -19.73
N GLY A 124 4.44 18.48 -18.43
CA GLY A 124 4.06 19.44 -17.39
C GLY A 124 2.56 19.59 -17.18
N GLN A 125 1.74 18.75 -17.82
CA GLN A 125 0.28 18.84 -17.76
C GLN A 125 -0.29 17.75 -16.86
N GLY A 126 -0.87 18.18 -15.74
CA GLY A 126 -1.62 17.32 -14.82
C GLY A 126 -3.02 17.06 -15.38
N GLU A 127 -3.35 15.79 -15.59
CA GLU A 127 -4.67 15.40 -16.09
C GLU A 127 -5.61 15.02 -14.95
N LYS A 128 -6.93 15.24 -15.13
CA LYS A 128 -7.94 14.77 -14.18
C LYS A 128 -7.82 13.27 -13.91
N GLY A 129 -7.53 12.47 -14.94
CA GLY A 129 -7.31 11.03 -14.82
C GLY A 129 -6.12 10.66 -13.95
N MET A 130 -5.04 11.45 -13.98
CA MET A 130 -3.88 11.27 -13.11
C MET A 130 -4.26 11.48 -11.64
N ILE A 131 -4.97 12.55 -11.32
CA ILE A 131 -5.40 12.83 -9.94
C ILE A 131 -6.30 11.70 -9.43
N VAL A 132 -7.32 11.30 -10.20
CA VAL A 132 -8.22 10.21 -9.83
C VAL A 132 -7.46 8.90 -9.63
N GLY A 133 -6.52 8.60 -10.53
CA GLY A 133 -5.68 7.41 -10.43
C GLY A 133 -4.77 7.42 -9.20
N LEU A 134 -4.14 8.56 -8.88
CA LEU A 134 -3.29 8.72 -7.70
C LEU A 134 -4.08 8.65 -6.40
N THR A 135 -5.33 9.15 -6.38
CA THR A 135 -6.24 8.93 -5.25
C THR A 135 -6.54 7.44 -5.06
N GLY A 136 -6.73 6.70 -6.16
CA GLY A 136 -6.84 5.24 -6.11
C GLY A 136 -5.57 4.56 -5.57
N VAL A 137 -4.39 5.00 -5.97
CA VAL A 137 -3.10 4.51 -5.43
C VAL A 137 -3.01 4.75 -3.92
N ALA A 138 -3.29 5.98 -3.46
CA ALA A 138 -3.24 6.34 -2.05
C ALA A 138 -4.26 5.54 -1.22
N GLY A 139 -5.49 5.41 -1.71
CA GLY A 139 -6.52 4.60 -1.05
C GLY A 139 -6.15 3.12 -0.96
N LEU A 140 -5.50 2.56 -1.99
CA LEU A 140 -5.04 1.17 -2.00
C LEU A 140 -3.92 0.96 -0.98
N VAL A 141 -2.96 1.88 -0.91
CA VAL A 141 -1.91 1.86 0.12
C VAL A 141 -2.54 1.86 1.51
N LEU A 142 -3.42 2.83 1.80
CA LEU A 142 -4.10 2.92 3.11
C LEU A 142 -4.93 1.68 3.45
N ALA A 143 -5.58 1.05 2.46
CA ALA A 143 -6.36 -0.15 2.69
C ALA A 143 -5.50 -1.37 3.06
N PHE A 144 -4.22 -1.40 2.68
CA PHE A 144 -3.34 -2.57 2.89
C PHE A 144 -2.16 -2.30 3.83
N THR A 145 -2.09 -1.13 4.48
CA THR A 145 -1.13 -0.85 5.55
C THR A 145 -1.70 -1.32 6.89
N TYR A 146 -0.91 -2.07 7.66
CA TYR A 146 -1.31 -2.57 8.99
C TYR A 146 -0.49 -1.95 10.13
N MET A 147 -1.16 -1.72 11.26
CA MET A 147 -0.62 -1.15 12.49
C MET A 147 -1.18 -1.88 13.71
N THR A 148 -0.36 -2.06 14.73
CA THR A 148 -0.77 -2.38 16.09
C THR A 148 -0.50 -1.18 17.00
N SER A 149 -1.43 -0.87 17.90
CA SER A 149 -1.23 0.13 18.97
C SER A 149 -1.54 -0.54 20.30
N ILE A 150 -0.74 -0.26 21.35
CA ILE A 150 -1.01 -0.74 22.71
C ILE A 150 -2.38 -0.27 23.21
N ASP A 151 -2.84 0.91 22.79
CA ASP A 151 -4.14 1.46 23.17
C ASP A 151 -5.32 0.65 22.60
N HIS A 152 -5.03 -0.15 21.57
CA HIS A 152 -5.97 -1.07 20.99
C HIS A 152 -5.46 -2.49 21.22
N CYS A 153 -5.79 -3.08 22.37
CA CYS A 153 -5.56 -4.52 22.65
C CYS A 153 -6.38 -5.46 21.69
N ALA A 154 -6.78 -4.97 20.51
CA ALA A 154 -7.56 -5.63 19.47
C ALA A 154 -6.71 -6.30 18.37
N GLY A 155 -5.37 -6.28 18.49
CA GLY A 155 -4.45 -6.88 17.53
C GLY A 155 -4.16 -5.98 16.31
N PRO A 156 -3.58 -6.54 15.23
CA PRO A 156 -3.25 -5.80 14.03
C PRO A 156 -4.50 -5.26 13.34
N THR A 157 -4.53 -3.97 13.08
CA THR A 157 -5.62 -3.27 12.38
C THR A 157 -5.06 -2.50 11.20
N TRP A 158 -5.88 -2.22 10.18
CA TRP A 158 -5.41 -1.46 9.02
C TRP A 158 -5.39 0.05 9.34
N ILE A 159 -4.45 0.80 8.76
CA ILE A 159 -4.16 2.19 9.17
C ILE A 159 -5.36 3.14 9.04
N GLY A 160 -6.22 2.96 8.03
CA GLY A 160 -7.37 3.85 7.86
C GLY A 160 -8.47 3.61 8.89
N PHE A 161 -8.51 2.44 9.54
CA PHE A 161 -9.33 2.25 10.75
C PHE A 161 -8.82 3.16 11.87
N VAL A 162 -7.51 3.17 12.10
CA VAL A 162 -6.87 4.01 13.13
C VAL A 162 -7.12 5.48 12.85
N ILE A 163 -7.01 5.91 11.59
CA ILE A 163 -7.31 7.29 11.19
C ILE A 163 -8.78 7.62 11.43
N ALA A 164 -9.72 6.76 10.98
CA ALA A 164 -11.15 7.00 11.19
C ALA A 164 -11.51 7.06 12.68
N TYR A 165 -10.94 6.16 13.48
CA TYR A 165 -11.12 6.14 14.92
C TYR A 165 -10.53 7.39 15.58
N GLY A 166 -9.32 7.79 15.21
CA GLY A 166 -8.68 9.02 15.70
C GLY A 166 -9.42 10.30 15.33
N LEU A 167 -10.25 10.27 14.27
CA LEU A 167 -11.15 11.36 13.88
C LEU A 167 -12.51 11.32 14.61
N GLY A 168 -12.72 10.39 15.54
CA GLY A 168 -13.95 10.28 16.33
C GLY A 168 -15.09 9.53 15.65
N ALA A 169 -14.79 8.65 14.68
CA ALA A 169 -15.80 7.76 14.09
C ALA A 169 -16.18 6.64 15.08
N ASP A 170 -17.00 6.99 16.08
CA ASP A 170 -17.53 6.05 17.06
C ASP A 170 -18.58 5.15 16.40
N GLY A 171 -18.43 3.82 16.50
CA GLY A 171 -19.34 2.83 15.92
C GLY A 171 -18.85 2.15 14.64
N PHE A 172 -17.62 2.43 14.21
CA PHE A 172 -16.98 1.69 13.14
C PHE A 172 -16.47 0.35 13.68
N GLU A 173 -17.19 -0.75 13.42
CA GLU A 173 -16.72 -2.09 13.77
C GLU A 173 -15.49 -2.45 12.93
N LEU A 174 -14.42 -2.88 13.60
CA LEU A 174 -13.23 -3.42 12.94
C LEU A 174 -13.61 -4.71 12.20
N SER A 175 -14.00 -4.56 10.95
CA SER A 175 -14.38 -5.68 10.11
C SER A 175 -13.61 -5.67 8.81
N TRP A 176 -13.13 -6.86 8.41
CA TRP A 176 -12.33 -7.07 7.21
C TRP A 176 -13.05 -6.67 5.93
N TRP A 177 -14.39 -6.65 5.92
CA TRP A 177 -15.18 -6.28 4.74
C TRP A 177 -14.96 -4.81 4.34
N TRP A 178 -14.78 -3.91 5.30
CA TRP A 178 -14.51 -2.49 5.03
C TRP A 178 -13.20 -2.31 4.27
N GLN A 179 -12.17 -3.06 4.65
CA GLN A 179 -10.90 -3.10 3.96
C GLN A 179 -11.08 -3.54 2.50
N GLY A 180 -11.89 -4.58 2.27
CA GLY A 180 -12.25 -5.07 0.93
C GLY A 180 -12.99 -4.03 0.08
N VAL A 181 -13.96 -3.32 0.68
CA VAL A 181 -14.72 -2.24 0.00
C VAL A 181 -13.79 -1.09 -0.39
N ILE A 182 -12.98 -0.58 0.54
CA ILE A 182 -12.05 0.53 0.28
C ILE A 182 -11.01 0.12 -0.75
N GLY A 183 -10.45 -1.09 -0.64
CA GLY A 183 -9.52 -1.63 -1.62
C GLY A 183 -10.13 -1.73 -3.02
N SER A 184 -11.38 -2.21 -3.12
CA SER A 184 -12.11 -2.34 -4.40
C SER A 184 -12.41 -0.98 -5.03
N VAL A 185 -12.89 -0.01 -4.25
CA VAL A 185 -13.13 1.36 -4.71
C VAL A 185 -11.83 2.00 -5.18
N SER A 186 -10.76 1.86 -4.40
CA SER A 186 -9.43 2.41 -4.72
C SER A 186 -8.85 1.81 -6.00
N LEU A 187 -9.00 0.49 -6.18
CA LEU A 187 -8.62 -0.19 -7.42
C LEU A 187 -9.44 0.30 -8.62
N GLY A 188 -10.74 0.52 -8.44
CA GLY A 188 -11.62 1.08 -9.46
C GLY A 188 -11.20 2.49 -9.90
N LEU A 189 -10.86 3.36 -8.94
CA LEU A 189 -10.35 4.71 -9.21
C LEU A 189 -9.00 4.67 -9.95
N LEU A 190 -8.09 3.78 -9.54
CA LEU A 190 -6.81 3.56 -10.21
C LEU A 190 -7.00 3.10 -11.66
N ALA A 191 -7.83 2.08 -11.87
CA ALA A 191 -8.14 1.55 -13.20
C ALA A 191 -8.78 2.62 -14.09
N TYR A 192 -9.72 3.41 -13.55
CA TYR A 192 -10.37 4.50 -14.27
C TYR A 192 -9.36 5.61 -14.65
N GLY A 193 -8.45 5.98 -13.75
CA GLY A 193 -7.40 6.96 -14.03
C GLY A 193 -6.48 6.51 -15.17
N LEU A 194 -6.04 5.25 -15.14
CA LEU A 194 -5.23 4.65 -16.19
C LEU A 194 -5.97 4.61 -17.53
N TRP A 195 -7.25 4.25 -17.52
CA TRP A 195 -8.08 4.21 -18.72
C TRP A 195 -8.31 5.60 -19.34
N GLN A 196 -8.56 6.62 -18.51
CA GLN A 196 -8.68 8.00 -19.00
C GLN A 196 -7.41 8.47 -19.70
N GLN A 197 -6.25 8.18 -19.11
CA GLN A 197 -4.96 8.51 -19.70
C GLN A 197 -4.76 7.80 -21.04
N GLN A 198 -5.10 6.51 -21.13
CA GLN A 198 -5.02 5.74 -22.39
C GLN A 198 -5.94 6.29 -23.49
N ARG A 199 -7.17 6.67 -23.15
CA ARG A 199 -8.11 7.25 -24.12
C ARG A 199 -7.59 8.52 -24.77
N ARG A 200 -6.92 9.38 -24.00
CA ARG A 200 -6.35 10.63 -24.54
C ARG A 200 -5.20 10.40 -25.51
N TYR A 201 -4.35 9.42 -25.22
CA TYR A 201 -3.31 9.00 -26.17
C TYR A 201 -3.88 8.43 -27.47
N SER A 202 -5.13 7.96 -27.45
CA SER A 202 -5.79 7.35 -28.61
C SER A 202 -6.59 8.35 -29.45
N ASP A 203 -6.81 9.59 -29.00
CA ASP A 203 -7.61 10.56 -29.76
C ASP A 203 -6.78 11.18 -30.90
N PRO A 204 -7.10 10.93 -32.18
CA PRO A 204 -6.33 11.44 -33.30
C PRO A 204 -6.40 12.97 -33.43
N LYS A 205 -7.41 13.62 -32.83
CA LYS A 205 -7.57 15.08 -32.96
C LYS A 205 -6.48 15.87 -32.23
N THR A 206 -5.87 15.30 -31.19
CA THR A 206 -4.72 15.91 -30.50
C THR A 206 -3.40 15.65 -31.23
N SER A 207 -3.36 14.67 -32.15
CA SER A 207 -2.17 14.32 -32.93
C SER A 207 -1.86 15.32 -34.06
N HIS A 208 -2.85 16.10 -34.51
CA HIS A 208 -2.70 17.01 -35.66
C HIS A 208 -1.92 18.31 -35.37
N ARG A 209 -1.35 18.52 -34.18
CA ARG A 209 -0.66 19.77 -33.84
C ARG A 209 0.87 19.74 -33.92
N GLY A 210 1.50 18.70 -34.47
CA GLY A 210 2.87 18.85 -34.98
C GLY A 210 3.82 17.67 -34.81
N SER A 211 3.47 16.49 -35.33
CA SER A 211 4.51 15.51 -35.67
C SER A 211 4.01 14.54 -36.72
N GLU A 212 4.27 14.86 -37.98
CA GLU A 212 4.01 14.01 -39.15
C GLU A 212 5.14 12.99 -39.36
N HIS A 213 5.82 12.56 -38.31
CA HIS A 213 6.70 11.40 -38.35
C HIS A 213 6.76 10.78 -36.95
N THR A 214 6.24 9.57 -36.80
CA THR A 214 6.99 8.39 -36.35
C THR A 214 5.99 7.27 -36.07
N GLU A 215 6.03 6.29 -36.96
CA GLU A 215 5.72 4.87 -36.79
C GLU A 215 4.99 4.39 -35.53
N LYS A 216 3.76 3.96 -35.77
CA LYS A 216 3.18 2.69 -35.35
C LYS A 216 4.23 1.66 -34.86
N ASN A 217 4.52 1.60 -33.56
CA ASN A 217 5.14 0.43 -32.93
C ASN A 217 5.19 0.54 -31.41
N TYR A 218 4.07 0.63 -30.68
CA TYR A 218 4.00 0.14 -29.28
C TYR A 218 2.58 -0.32 -28.96
N PHE A 219 2.14 -1.33 -29.71
CA PHE A 219 1.04 -2.22 -29.35
C PHE A 219 1.49 -3.10 -28.16
N VAL A 220 1.67 -2.49 -26.98
CA VAL A 220 1.68 -3.20 -25.69
C VAL A 220 0.34 -2.94 -25.01
N ALA A 221 -0.73 -3.11 -25.79
CA ALA A 221 -2.10 -3.12 -25.31
C ALA A 221 -2.47 -4.47 -24.65
N SER A 222 -1.53 -5.42 -24.56
CA SER A 222 -1.78 -6.80 -24.11
C SER A 222 -1.18 -7.18 -22.75
N ALA A 223 -0.41 -6.31 -22.08
CA ALA A 223 0.30 -6.73 -20.85
C ALA A 223 -0.50 -6.53 -19.54
N PHE A 224 -1.63 -5.83 -19.54
CA PHE A 224 -2.36 -5.52 -18.30
C PHE A 224 -3.89 -5.64 -18.41
N SER A 225 -4.39 -6.56 -19.23
CA SER A 225 -5.64 -7.24 -18.89
C SER A 225 -5.36 -8.21 -17.73
N VAL A 226 -4.98 -7.66 -16.57
CA VAL A 226 -5.05 -8.39 -15.30
C VAL A 226 -6.56 -8.56 -15.08
N PRO A 227 -7.09 -9.79 -15.17
CA PRO A 227 -8.51 -9.98 -14.96
C PRO A 227 -8.84 -9.44 -13.58
N LEU A 228 -9.81 -8.51 -13.52
CA LEU A 228 -10.34 -7.90 -12.30
C LEU A 228 -10.75 -8.96 -11.25
N TRP A 229 -10.96 -10.20 -11.70
CA TRP A 229 -11.24 -11.40 -10.91
C TRP A 229 -10.05 -11.97 -10.11
N LEU A 230 -8.80 -11.54 -10.35
CA LEU A 230 -7.65 -11.95 -9.52
C LEU A 230 -7.51 -11.12 -8.23
N VAL A 231 -8.18 -9.96 -8.14
CA VAL A 231 -8.12 -9.07 -6.96
C VAL A 231 -9.28 -9.32 -5.99
N VAL A 232 -10.18 -10.25 -6.31
CA VAL A 232 -11.30 -10.66 -5.44
C VAL A 232 -11.32 -12.19 -5.34
N PRO A 233 -10.98 -12.82 -4.19
CA PRO A 233 -10.25 -12.29 -3.03
C PRO A 233 -9.19 -13.29 -2.52
N LEU A 234 -7.91 -12.91 -2.59
CA LEU A 234 -6.86 -13.55 -1.78
C LEU A 234 -7.11 -13.36 -0.27
N SER A 235 -7.99 -12.42 0.09
CA SER A 235 -8.51 -12.20 1.44
C SER A 235 -9.39 -13.35 1.97
N ILE A 236 -9.89 -14.24 1.10
CA ILE A 236 -10.56 -15.50 1.53
C ILE A 236 -9.52 -16.57 1.91
N LEU A 237 -8.32 -16.51 1.32
CA LEU A 237 -7.26 -17.51 1.53
C LEU A 237 -6.40 -17.25 2.77
N THR A 238 -6.34 -16.01 3.28
CA THR A 238 -5.55 -15.70 4.48
C THR A 238 -6.26 -15.98 5.79
N GLY A 239 -7.54 -16.40 5.77
CA GLY A 239 -8.18 -17.12 6.86
C GLY A 239 -7.85 -16.62 8.28
N THR A 240 -7.81 -15.31 8.50
CA THR A 240 -7.73 -14.79 9.86
C THR A 240 -9.08 -15.08 10.50
N ALA A 241 -9.10 -16.07 11.40
CA ALA A 241 -10.29 -16.44 12.14
C ALA A 241 -11.00 -15.18 12.67
N PRO A 242 -12.34 -15.08 12.57
CA PRO A 242 -13.07 -13.93 13.07
C PRO A 242 -12.74 -13.75 14.55
N VAL A 243 -12.11 -12.62 14.88
CA VAL A 243 -11.96 -12.18 16.27
C VAL A 243 -13.38 -11.88 16.74
N THR A 244 -13.98 -12.81 17.49
CA THR A 244 -15.28 -12.60 18.11
C THR A 244 -15.22 -11.33 18.96
N PRO A 245 -16.08 -10.33 18.71
CA PRO A 245 -16.05 -9.09 19.46
C PRO A 245 -16.30 -9.40 20.94
N ARG A 246 -15.31 -9.06 21.79
CA ARG A 246 -15.52 -9.06 23.24
C ARG A 246 -16.56 -7.97 23.56
N PRO A 247 -17.49 -8.22 24.49
CA PRO A 247 -18.54 -7.26 24.84
C PRO A 247 -17.93 -5.93 25.27
N ALA A 248 -18.62 -4.84 24.89
CA ALA A 248 -18.23 -3.47 25.17
C ALA A 248 -17.87 -3.31 26.66
N PRO A 249 -16.68 -2.78 26.97
CA PRO A 249 -16.23 -2.72 28.34
C PRO A 249 -17.08 -1.72 29.15
N SER A 250 -17.81 -2.19 30.16
CA SER A 250 -18.49 -1.32 31.13
C SER A 250 -17.51 -0.32 31.76
N ASP A 251 -18.00 0.82 32.26
CA ASP A 251 -17.25 2.01 32.71
C ASP A 251 -16.11 1.75 33.75
N ARG A 252 -15.97 0.51 34.24
CA ARG A 252 -14.77 -0.02 34.92
C ARG A 252 -13.54 -0.20 34.02
N SER A 253 -13.70 -0.12 32.69
CA SER A 253 -12.70 -0.46 31.69
C SER A 253 -11.67 0.62 31.37
N ARG A 254 -11.97 1.89 31.66
CA ARG A 254 -10.95 2.96 31.62
C ARG A 254 -9.82 2.72 32.63
N ARG A 255 -10.07 1.93 33.69
CA ARG A 255 -9.00 1.46 34.61
C ARG A 255 -8.35 0.15 34.15
N ALA A 256 -8.88 -0.53 33.13
CA ALA A 256 -8.33 -1.75 32.57
C ALA A 256 -7.37 -1.52 31.38
N ALA A 257 -7.35 -0.32 30.79
CA ALA A 257 -6.29 0.07 29.85
C ALA A 257 -4.89 -0.03 30.51
N TYR A 258 -4.80 0.21 31.82
CA TYR A 258 -3.60 -0.04 32.63
C TYR A 258 -3.38 -1.52 33.01
N ARG A 259 -4.24 -2.47 32.57
CA ARG A 259 -4.12 -3.92 32.85
C ARG A 259 -3.71 -4.76 31.63
N CYS A 260 -3.49 -4.16 30.45
CA CYS A 260 -2.83 -4.88 29.34
C CYS A 260 -1.29 -4.98 29.57
N ALA A 261 -0.73 -4.33 30.60
CA ALA A 261 0.64 -4.59 31.04
C ALA A 261 0.70 -5.90 31.85
N PRO A 262 1.63 -6.84 31.56
CA PRO A 262 1.89 -7.94 32.48
C PRO A 262 2.28 -7.35 33.83
N ALA A 263 1.63 -7.81 34.91
CA ALA A 263 2.11 -7.51 36.26
C ALA A 263 3.55 -8.03 36.35
N ALA A 264 4.49 -7.13 36.64
CA ALA A 264 5.88 -7.46 36.93
C ALA A 264 5.98 -8.38 38.16
#